data_AF-A0A0N0NLI9-F1
#
_entry.id   AF-A0A0N0NLI9-F1
#
_cell.length_a   1.000
_cell.length_b   1.000
_cell.length_c   1.000
_cell.angle_alpha   90.00
_cell.angle_beta   90.00
_cell.angle_gamma   90.00
#
_symmetry.space_group_name_H-M   'P 1'
#
loop_
_entity.id
_entity.type
_entity.pdbx_description
1 polymer ?
#
loop_
_entity_poly.entity_id
_entity_poly.type
_entity_poly.pdbx_seq_one_letter_code
_entity_poly.pdbx_strand_id
1 'polypeptide(L)'
;MCGRYALGIRASFVRHQLQQQGLPVDEAPDDDEARETYNFPPGAYGLVYRADVPDQGAPADNEENGDAAEVTNTQPESYNYQIKTMKWGLIPFWTKRSPDYGSMLKTINCRDDSLIEDRGMWTTMKRKKRCLVVAQGFYEWLKKGPGGKEKVPHFVKRKDGNLMCFAGLWDCVQYEDSGDGSAGEKLYTYTIITTDSNKQLKFLHDRMPVILEPDTEAIKIWLDPKRNKWSKELQSLLKPFEGELECYPVSKEVGKVGNNSPDFIIPVDSKENKNNIANFFGNAKAKKKESMKENPEGKVEETRSTIDHESTEDNAPLPVPEPVLGKKHTLEEDDTQPDAKQQKLSSPGKSSSPSKTTEEKIASSLSKTTAGKTVSPQKTTGRTPRSGTSNAGATMKTSPNKNTEKGTQRITSFFGK
;
A
#
# COMPACT_ATOMS: atom_id res chain seq x y z
N MET A 1 -4.00 -10.68 2.64
CA MET A 1 -2.73 -9.94 2.88
C MET A 1 -2.97 -8.50 2.51
N CYS A 2 -2.77 -7.58 3.46
CA CYS A 2 -3.02 -6.15 3.27
C CYS A 2 -2.25 -5.60 2.07
N GLY A 3 -2.97 -5.20 1.01
CA GLY A 3 -2.42 -4.56 -0.19
C GLY A 3 -2.90 -3.11 -0.37
N ARG A 4 -3.59 -2.57 0.64
CA ARG A 4 -4.11 -1.20 0.67
C ARG A 4 -4.50 -0.82 2.09
N TYR A 5 -4.23 0.41 2.50
CA TYR A 5 -4.75 0.96 3.76
C TYR A 5 -5.26 2.40 3.58
N ALA A 6 -5.78 3.01 4.65
CA ALA A 6 -6.23 4.40 4.67
C ALA A 6 -5.49 5.19 5.75
N LEU A 7 -5.05 6.39 5.38
CA LEU A 7 -4.55 7.42 6.28
C LEU A 7 -4.85 8.79 5.63
N GLY A 8 -6.14 9.16 5.63
CA GLY A 8 -6.64 10.45 5.12
C GLY A 8 -6.83 11.46 6.25
N ILE A 9 -5.76 11.66 7.02
CA ILE A 9 -5.67 12.55 8.19
C ILE A 9 -4.25 13.12 8.27
N ARG A 10 -4.15 14.36 8.75
CA ARG A 10 -2.92 15.13 8.94
C ARG A 10 -1.87 14.43 9.79
N ALA A 11 -0.59 14.65 9.49
CA ALA A 11 0.52 14.16 10.30
C ALA A 11 0.52 14.76 11.72
N SER A 12 0.15 16.04 11.84
CA SER A 12 -0.06 16.74 13.11
C SER A 12 -1.11 16.05 14.00
N PHE A 13 -2.23 15.61 13.41
CA PHE A 13 -3.26 14.86 14.12
C PHE A 13 -2.78 13.46 14.50
N VAL A 14 -2.05 12.76 13.62
CA VAL A 14 -1.45 11.45 13.93
C VAL A 14 -0.47 11.55 15.09
N ARG A 15 0.42 12.55 15.08
CA ARG A 15 1.36 12.85 16.18
C ARG A 15 0.62 13.00 17.51
N HIS A 16 -0.39 13.87 17.53
CA HIS A 16 -1.20 14.12 18.73
C HIS A 16 -1.89 12.85 19.23
N GLN A 17 -2.48 12.05 18.34
CA GLN A 17 -3.15 10.80 18.71
C GLN A 17 -2.17 9.78 19.31
N LEU A 18 -0.97 9.60 18.75
CA LEU A 18 0.05 8.70 19.30
C LEU A 18 0.53 9.16 20.68
N GLN A 19 0.73 10.48 20.87
CA GLN A 19 1.11 11.07 22.16
C GLN A 19 0.03 10.88 23.23
N GLN A 20 -1.25 11.05 22.88
CA GLN A 20 -2.37 10.73 23.80
C GLN A 20 -2.45 9.24 24.17
N GLN A 21 -1.87 8.37 23.35
CA GLN A 21 -1.81 6.93 23.55
C GLN A 21 -0.45 6.45 24.11
N GLY A 22 0.28 7.32 24.82
CA GLY A 22 1.50 6.99 25.55
C GLY A 22 2.75 6.80 24.69
N LEU A 23 2.71 7.14 23.40
CA LEU A 23 3.85 7.03 22.49
C LEU A 23 4.53 8.40 22.31
N PRO A 24 5.77 8.60 22.79
CA PRO A 24 6.48 9.88 22.63
C PRO A 24 6.74 10.17 21.15
N VAL A 25 6.59 11.41 20.72
CA VAL A 25 6.91 11.82 19.34
C VAL A 25 7.69 13.12 19.38
N ASP A 26 9.01 13.00 19.25
CA ASP A 26 9.97 14.10 19.30
C ASP A 26 10.00 14.84 17.95
N GLU A 27 10.10 14.09 16.85
CA GLU A 27 10.13 14.58 15.47
C GLU A 27 9.00 13.97 14.64
N ALA A 28 8.43 14.75 13.73
CA ALA A 28 7.41 14.32 12.76
C ALA A 28 7.47 15.24 11.52
N PRO A 29 7.09 14.74 10.32
CA PRO A 29 6.97 15.58 9.13
C PRO A 29 5.87 16.63 9.29
N ASP A 30 6.01 17.73 8.57
CA ASP A 30 4.94 18.72 8.43
C ASP A 30 3.76 18.15 7.61
N ASP A 31 2.57 18.72 7.78
CA ASP A 31 1.35 18.23 7.12
C ASP A 31 1.45 18.26 5.58
N ASP A 32 2.20 19.21 5.01
CA ASP A 32 2.42 19.31 3.56
C ASP A 32 3.42 18.27 3.00
N GLU A 33 4.28 17.67 3.84
CA GLU A 33 5.20 16.61 3.45
C GLU A 33 4.55 15.22 3.49
N ALA A 34 3.49 15.07 4.29
CA ALA A 34 2.80 13.82 4.53
C ALA A 34 1.68 13.59 3.50
N ARG A 35 1.69 12.44 2.83
CA ARG A 35 0.61 12.11 1.88
C ARG A 35 -0.66 11.69 2.63
N GLU A 36 -1.65 12.58 2.69
CA GLU A 36 -3.02 12.21 3.09
C GLU A 36 -3.73 11.42 1.98
N THR A 37 -4.10 10.16 2.24
CA THR A 37 -4.97 9.42 1.33
C THR A 37 -5.75 8.28 2.00
N TYR A 38 -7.03 8.19 1.65
CA TYR A 38 -7.90 7.08 2.00
C TYR A 38 -7.62 5.81 1.19
N ASN A 39 -6.63 5.79 0.28
CA ASN A 39 -6.41 4.69 -0.66
C ASN A 39 -4.92 4.40 -0.90
N PHE A 40 -4.16 4.23 0.19
CA PHE A 40 -2.69 4.13 0.21
C PHE A 40 -2.16 2.87 -0.50
N PRO A 41 -1.55 2.97 -1.70
CA PRO A 41 -1.07 1.82 -2.45
C PRO A 41 0.41 1.49 -2.16
N PRO A 42 0.88 0.28 -2.48
CA PRO A 42 2.30 -0.03 -2.62
C PRO A 42 3.08 1.01 -3.42
N GLY A 43 4.30 1.31 -2.98
CA GLY A 43 5.18 2.30 -3.60
C GLY A 43 4.88 3.76 -3.25
N ALA A 44 3.77 4.07 -2.58
CA ALA A 44 3.54 5.39 -1.98
C ALA A 44 4.28 5.54 -0.64
N TYR A 45 4.42 6.78 -0.16
CA TYR A 45 5.13 7.10 1.07
C TYR A 45 4.17 7.30 2.24
N GLY A 46 4.21 6.39 3.23
CA GLY A 46 3.35 6.40 4.41
C GLY A 46 4.05 6.90 5.66
N LEU A 47 3.27 7.24 6.69
CA LEU A 47 3.79 7.60 8.01
C LEU A 47 4.19 6.35 8.80
N VAL A 48 5.47 6.31 9.19
CA VAL A 48 6.07 5.22 9.94
C VAL A 48 6.69 5.76 11.22
N TYR A 49 6.21 5.27 12.36
CA TYR A 49 6.73 5.61 13.67
C TYR A 49 7.84 4.64 14.10
N ARG A 50 8.99 5.16 14.52
CA ARG A 50 10.18 4.38 14.88
C ARG A 50 11.06 5.12 15.88
N ALA A 51 11.90 4.37 16.60
CA ALA A 51 13.00 4.96 17.35
C ALA A 51 13.98 5.68 16.41
N ASP A 52 14.50 6.82 16.85
CA ASP A 52 15.59 7.51 16.17
C ASP A 52 16.92 6.79 16.45
N VAL A 53 17.49 6.23 15.38
CA VAL A 53 18.69 5.39 15.38
C VAL A 53 19.36 5.52 14.00
N PRO A 54 20.68 5.27 13.90
CA PRO A 54 21.40 5.31 12.62
C PRO A 54 20.77 4.45 11.52
N ASP A 55 21.12 4.71 10.25
CA ASP A 55 20.57 3.98 9.10
C ASP A 55 20.91 2.49 9.10
N GLN A 56 21.92 2.06 9.84
CA GLN A 56 22.26 0.65 10.09
C GLN A 56 21.32 -0.02 11.11
N GLY A 57 20.40 0.75 11.70
CA GLY A 57 19.54 0.37 12.82
C GLY A 57 20.24 0.62 14.16
N ALA A 58 19.64 0.12 15.25
CA ALA A 58 20.22 0.25 16.58
C ALA A 58 21.65 -0.31 16.66
N PRO A 59 22.56 0.31 17.45
CA PRO A 59 23.90 -0.23 17.67
C PRO A 59 23.81 -1.67 18.22
N ALA A 60 24.71 -2.53 17.75
CA ALA A 60 24.90 -3.80 18.43
C ALA A 60 25.72 -3.50 19.68
N ASP A 61 25.38 -4.13 20.80
CA ASP A 61 26.37 -4.29 21.87
C ASP A 61 27.53 -5.07 21.26
N ASN A 62 28.76 -4.56 21.42
CA ASN A 62 29.94 -5.19 20.86
C ASN A 62 30.02 -6.63 21.37
N GLU A 63 29.89 -7.61 20.46
CA GLU A 63 30.34 -8.96 20.76
C GLU A 63 31.85 -8.89 21.01
N GLU A 64 32.32 -9.56 22.06
CA GLU A 64 33.71 -9.53 22.54
C GLU A 64 34.69 -10.10 21.49
N ASN A 65 34.99 -9.31 20.46
CA ASN A 65 36.13 -9.50 19.58
C ASN A 65 37.18 -8.48 19.99
N GLY A 66 38.19 -8.97 20.71
CA GLY A 66 39.17 -8.16 21.43
C GLY A 66 40.21 -7.48 20.55
N ASP A 67 39.80 -6.51 19.73
CA ASP A 67 40.68 -5.50 19.15
C ASP A 67 40.25 -4.11 19.61
N ALA A 68 41.12 -3.44 20.37
CA ALA A 68 40.83 -2.18 21.04
C ALA A 68 40.85 -1.00 20.06
N ALA A 69 39.69 -0.65 19.50
CA ALA A 69 39.41 0.67 18.98
C ALA A 69 38.44 1.40 19.92
N GLU A 70 38.84 2.56 20.45
CA GLU A 70 37.99 3.40 21.30
C GLU A 70 36.79 3.94 20.51
N VAL A 71 35.69 3.18 20.52
CA VAL A 71 34.35 3.71 20.26
C VAL A 71 33.77 4.08 21.62
N THR A 72 33.57 5.38 21.87
CA THR A 72 33.02 5.91 23.12
C THR A 72 31.61 5.37 23.35
N ASN A 73 31.53 4.29 24.13
CA ASN A 73 30.32 3.51 24.33
C ASN A 73 29.40 4.16 25.38
N THR A 74 28.68 5.19 24.96
CA THR A 74 27.55 5.75 25.70
C THR A 74 26.25 5.40 24.98
N GLN A 75 25.74 4.19 25.27
CA GLN A 75 24.33 3.87 25.01
C GLN A 75 23.46 4.94 25.70
N PRO A 76 22.55 5.63 25.00
CA PRO A 76 21.82 6.74 25.58
C PRO A 76 20.82 6.23 26.63
N GLU A 77 20.64 7.00 27.71
CA GLU A 77 19.72 6.61 28.80
C GLU A 77 18.29 6.46 28.28
N SER A 78 17.86 7.41 27.44
CA SER A 78 16.60 7.42 26.69
C SER A 78 16.85 7.50 25.19
N TYR A 79 15.93 6.95 24.40
CA TYR A 79 15.91 7.08 22.94
C TYR A 79 14.79 8.03 22.52
N ASN A 80 15.06 8.86 21.51
CA ASN A 80 14.03 9.66 20.85
C ASN A 80 13.22 8.79 19.89
N TYR A 81 12.00 9.21 19.59
CA TYR A 81 11.07 8.54 18.68
C TYR A 81 10.52 9.53 17.66
N GLN A 82 10.50 9.13 16.40
CA GLN A 82 10.10 9.97 15.28
C GLN A 82 9.01 9.30 14.44
N ILE A 83 8.14 10.12 13.85
CA ILE A 83 7.34 9.75 12.67
C ILE A 83 8.18 10.14 11.44
N LYS A 84 8.33 9.23 10.48
CA LYS A 84 9.02 9.49 9.21
C LYS A 84 8.16 9.07 8.03
N THR A 85 8.21 9.86 6.97
CA THR A 85 7.62 9.54 5.67
C THR A 85 8.53 8.53 4.94
N MET A 86 8.05 7.31 4.72
CA MET A 86 8.85 6.19 4.16
C MET A 86 8.08 5.46 3.06
N LYS A 87 8.76 4.91 2.05
CA LYS A 87 8.11 4.23 0.91
C LYS A 87 7.65 2.81 1.24
N TRP A 88 6.40 2.47 0.93
CA TRP A 88 5.87 1.11 1.13
C TRP A 88 6.41 0.13 0.07
N GLY A 89 6.99 -0.98 0.53
CA GLY A 89 7.69 -1.97 -0.29
C GLY A 89 9.18 -1.90 0.03
N LEU A 90 9.64 -2.76 0.95
CA LEU A 90 10.99 -2.67 1.51
C LEU A 90 12.06 -2.95 0.46
N ILE A 91 13.09 -2.11 0.42
CA ILE A 91 14.26 -2.24 -0.43
C ILE A 91 15.50 -2.32 0.48
N PRO A 92 16.20 -3.46 0.54
CA PRO A 92 17.37 -3.59 1.40
C PRO A 92 18.52 -2.64 1.05
N PHE A 93 19.31 -2.24 2.04
CA PHE A 93 20.44 -1.33 1.87
C PHE A 93 21.50 -1.81 0.87
N TRP A 94 21.62 -3.12 0.64
CA TRP A 94 22.53 -3.73 -0.35
C TRP A 94 22.01 -3.70 -1.80
N THR A 95 20.85 -3.09 -2.05
CA THR A 95 20.21 -3.09 -3.37
C THR A 95 20.84 -2.02 -4.26
N LYS A 96 21.67 -2.44 -5.22
CA LYS A 96 22.44 -1.51 -6.09
C LYS A 96 21.63 -0.65 -7.05
N ARG A 97 20.43 -1.09 -7.44
CA ARG A 97 19.56 -0.42 -8.42
C ARG A 97 18.12 -0.44 -7.95
N SER A 98 17.35 0.58 -8.32
CA SER A 98 15.91 0.63 -8.01
C SER A 98 15.20 -0.61 -8.60
N PRO A 99 14.47 -1.40 -7.78
CA PRO A 99 13.76 -2.58 -8.25
C PRO A 99 12.54 -2.19 -9.09
N ASP A 100 12.16 -3.07 -10.01
CA ASP A 100 10.89 -2.92 -10.73
C ASP A 100 9.68 -3.03 -9.79
N TYR A 101 8.53 -2.52 -10.23
CA TYR A 101 7.30 -2.53 -9.43
C TYR A 101 6.86 -3.94 -9.01
N GLY A 102 7.02 -4.95 -9.87
CA GLY A 102 6.68 -6.34 -9.57
C GLY A 102 7.59 -7.00 -8.55
N SER A 103 8.87 -6.60 -8.51
CA SER A 103 9.79 -7.01 -7.44
C SER A 103 9.50 -6.29 -6.12
N MET A 104 9.19 -4.99 -6.15
CA MET A 104 8.78 -4.24 -4.95
C MET A 104 7.46 -4.76 -4.35
N LEU A 105 6.49 -5.20 -5.17
CA LEU A 105 5.27 -5.85 -4.68
C LEU A 105 5.51 -7.14 -3.88
N LYS A 106 6.69 -7.77 -3.97
CA LYS A 106 7.04 -8.95 -3.14
C LYS A 106 7.49 -8.57 -1.73
N THR A 107 7.78 -7.29 -1.47
CA THR A 107 8.36 -6.80 -0.21
C THR A 107 7.47 -5.80 0.54
N ILE A 108 6.19 -5.67 0.13
CA ILE A 108 5.18 -4.86 0.82
C ILE A 108 4.69 -5.50 2.13
N ASN A 109 4.74 -6.84 2.21
CA ASN A 109 4.39 -7.62 3.38
C ASN A 109 5.51 -8.60 3.71
N CYS A 110 5.82 -8.74 4.99
CA CYS A 110 6.58 -9.87 5.55
C CYS A 110 5.60 -10.81 6.26
N ARG A 111 5.83 -12.12 6.19
CA ARG A 111 5.10 -13.08 7.03
C ARG A 111 5.85 -13.27 8.34
N ASP A 112 5.12 -13.36 9.46
CA ASP A 112 5.62 -13.74 10.78
C ASP A 112 6.44 -15.04 10.79
N ASP A 113 6.01 -16.07 10.04
CA ASP A 113 6.74 -17.33 9.85
C ASP A 113 8.15 -17.13 9.28
N SER A 114 8.32 -16.16 8.38
CA SER A 114 9.56 -15.82 7.70
C SER A 114 10.55 -15.07 8.60
N LEU A 115 10.13 -14.74 9.83
CA LEU A 115 10.96 -14.12 10.85
C LEU A 115 11.45 -15.12 11.92
N ILE A 116 10.91 -16.35 11.96
CA ILE A 116 11.29 -17.37 12.96
C ILE A 116 12.78 -17.71 12.84
N GLU A 117 13.27 -17.96 11.62
CA GLU A 117 14.66 -18.31 11.35
C GLU A 117 15.48 -17.07 10.95
N ASP A 118 16.80 -17.11 11.20
CA ASP A 118 17.75 -16.11 10.68
C ASP A 118 18.16 -16.44 9.24
N ARG A 119 17.16 -16.46 8.33
CA ARG A 119 17.34 -16.77 6.91
C ARG A 119 16.63 -15.75 6.01
N GLY A 120 17.19 -15.52 4.83
CA GLY A 120 16.62 -14.62 3.83
C GLY A 120 16.86 -13.13 4.13
N MET A 121 16.10 -12.28 3.45
CA MET A 121 16.35 -10.83 3.43
C MET A 121 16.01 -10.10 4.72
N TRP A 122 15.13 -10.64 5.58
CA TRP A 122 14.61 -9.91 6.74
C TRP A 122 15.52 -9.93 7.97
N THR A 123 16.55 -10.78 7.98
CA THR A 123 17.40 -11.07 9.15
C THR A 123 18.02 -9.83 9.79
N THR A 124 18.51 -8.89 8.98
CA THR A 124 19.11 -7.65 9.48
C THR A 124 18.06 -6.69 10.05
N MET A 125 16.92 -6.55 9.36
CA MET A 125 15.90 -5.58 9.74
C MET A 125 15.12 -6.01 10.98
N LYS A 126 14.74 -7.28 11.11
CA LYS A 126 14.00 -7.78 12.28
C LYS A 126 14.76 -7.57 13.60
N ARG A 127 16.10 -7.64 13.54
CA ARG A 127 17.00 -7.44 14.67
C ARG A 127 17.11 -5.98 15.13
N LYS A 128 17.12 -5.01 14.20
CA LYS A 128 17.57 -3.62 14.49
C LYS A 128 16.72 -2.49 13.87
N LYS A 129 15.78 -2.80 13.00
CA LYS A 129 15.01 -1.86 12.18
C LYS A 129 13.51 -2.18 12.20
N ARG A 130 12.98 -2.23 13.43
CA ARG A 130 11.54 -2.39 13.70
C ARG A 130 10.86 -1.02 13.73
N CYS A 131 9.60 -0.98 13.33
CA CYS A 131 8.78 0.24 13.33
C CYS A 131 7.29 -0.10 13.49
N LEU A 132 6.45 0.93 13.60
CA LEU A 132 5.01 0.87 13.46
C LEU A 132 4.58 1.62 12.19
N VAL A 133 3.75 1.01 11.35
CA VAL A 133 3.09 1.69 10.22
C VAL A 133 1.73 2.15 10.71
N VAL A 134 1.44 3.45 10.59
CA VAL A 134 0.22 4.03 11.15
C VAL A 134 -0.87 4.11 10.09
N ALA A 135 -2.10 3.70 10.44
CA ALA A 135 -3.26 3.74 9.56
C ALA A 135 -4.57 4.00 10.35
N GLN A 136 -5.59 4.53 9.69
CA GLN A 136 -6.97 4.52 10.22
C GLN A 136 -7.61 3.13 10.14
N GLY A 137 -7.13 2.31 9.20
CA GLY A 137 -7.63 0.97 8.91
C GLY A 137 -7.04 0.44 7.61
N PHE A 138 -7.29 -0.83 7.29
CA PHE A 138 -6.84 -1.46 6.05
C PHE A 138 -7.99 -2.00 5.20
N TYR A 139 -7.74 -2.20 3.91
CA TYR A 139 -8.71 -2.86 3.02
C TYR A 139 -8.30 -4.29 2.71
N GLU A 140 -9.30 -5.14 2.58
CA GLU A 140 -9.12 -6.51 2.11
C GLU A 140 -10.34 -6.94 1.27
N TRP A 141 -10.14 -7.83 0.30
CA TRP A 141 -11.15 -8.15 -0.71
C TRP A 141 -11.75 -9.53 -0.51
N LEU A 142 -13.02 -9.55 -0.09
CA LEU A 142 -13.82 -10.78 -0.02
C LEU A 142 -14.04 -11.31 -1.44
N LYS A 143 -13.51 -12.50 -1.72
CA LYS A 143 -13.66 -13.19 -3.01
C LYS A 143 -15.03 -13.90 -3.04
N LYS A 144 -15.88 -13.55 -4.00
CA LYS A 144 -17.21 -14.13 -4.21
C LYS A 144 -17.36 -14.76 -5.59
N GLY A 145 -18.35 -15.64 -5.72
CA GLY A 145 -18.71 -16.33 -6.95
C GLY A 145 -17.70 -17.39 -7.40
N PRO A 146 -17.98 -18.11 -8.51
CA PRO A 146 -17.13 -19.17 -9.04
C PRO A 146 -15.69 -18.68 -9.30
N GLY A 147 -14.72 -19.36 -8.69
CA GLY A 147 -13.29 -19.01 -8.79
C GLY A 147 -12.89 -17.69 -8.12
N GLY A 148 -13.75 -17.07 -7.31
CA GLY A 148 -13.44 -15.82 -6.60
C GLY A 148 -13.24 -14.62 -7.53
N LYS A 149 -13.91 -14.61 -8.69
CA LYS A 149 -13.81 -13.55 -9.70
C LYS A 149 -14.37 -12.21 -9.22
N GLU A 150 -15.49 -12.22 -8.48
CA GLU A 150 -15.96 -11.00 -7.83
C GLU A 150 -15.13 -10.73 -6.59
N LYS A 151 -14.73 -9.47 -6.41
CA LYS A 151 -14.02 -8.99 -5.22
C LYS A 151 -14.79 -7.84 -4.59
N VAL A 152 -15.26 -8.04 -3.37
CA VAL A 152 -15.96 -7.00 -2.59
C VAL A 152 -14.97 -6.41 -1.58
N PRO A 153 -14.53 -5.16 -1.74
CA PRO A 153 -13.65 -4.52 -0.76
C PRO A 153 -14.39 -4.35 0.56
N HIS A 154 -13.72 -4.73 1.65
CA HIS A 154 -14.12 -4.41 3.01
C HIS A 154 -13.05 -3.51 3.61
N PHE A 155 -13.46 -2.53 4.40
CA PHE A 155 -12.56 -1.77 5.24
C PHE A 155 -12.60 -2.35 6.65
N VAL A 156 -11.41 -2.46 7.26
CA VAL A 156 -11.21 -3.00 8.60
C VAL A 156 -10.52 -1.93 9.45
N LYS A 157 -11.15 -1.54 10.56
CA LYS A 157 -10.61 -0.58 11.53
C LYS A 157 -10.78 -1.10 12.97
N ARG A 158 -10.15 -0.47 13.95
CA ARG A 158 -10.41 -0.78 15.37
C ARG A 158 -11.81 -0.27 15.76
N LYS A 159 -12.52 -1.03 16.59
CA LYS A 159 -13.87 -0.68 17.07
C LYS A 159 -13.89 0.48 18.07
N ASP A 160 -12.77 0.69 18.76
CA ASP A 160 -12.57 1.80 19.70
C ASP A 160 -12.26 3.14 19.01
N GLY A 161 -12.15 3.17 17.67
CA GLY A 161 -11.84 4.37 16.90
C GLY A 161 -10.35 4.78 16.92
N ASN A 162 -9.50 4.05 17.63
CA ASN A 162 -8.06 4.32 17.66
C ASN A 162 -7.38 3.98 16.33
N LEU A 163 -6.25 4.65 16.06
CA LEU A 163 -5.40 4.31 14.92
C LEU A 163 -4.83 2.89 15.06
N MET A 164 -4.63 2.23 13.92
CA MET A 164 -3.89 0.98 13.83
C MET A 164 -2.40 1.25 13.79
N CYS A 165 -1.67 0.57 14.66
CA CYS A 165 -0.21 0.50 14.65
C CYS A 165 0.20 -0.88 14.14
N PHE A 166 0.48 -1.01 12.84
CA PHE A 166 0.95 -2.28 12.28
C PHE A 166 2.42 -2.50 12.61
N ALA A 167 2.79 -3.67 13.14
CA ALA A 167 4.20 -4.03 13.27
C ALA A 167 4.85 -4.07 11.88
N GLY A 168 5.95 -3.36 11.71
CA GLY A 168 6.66 -3.25 10.45
C GLY A 168 8.18 -3.38 10.61
N LEU A 169 8.85 -3.64 9.49
CA LEU A 169 10.30 -3.54 9.37
C LEU A 169 10.64 -2.44 8.38
N TRP A 170 11.76 -1.75 8.58
CA TRP A 170 12.25 -0.72 7.67
C TRP A 170 13.67 -0.98 7.19
N ASP A 171 14.05 -0.34 6.09
CA ASP A 171 15.44 -0.22 5.67
C ASP A 171 15.67 1.11 4.91
N CYS A 172 16.94 1.48 4.74
CA CYS A 172 17.38 2.66 4.01
C CYS A 172 18.40 2.22 2.95
N VAL A 173 18.16 2.58 1.69
CA VAL A 173 19.08 2.30 0.58
C VAL A 173 19.56 3.61 -0.04
N GLN A 174 20.84 3.65 -0.41
CA GLN A 174 21.43 4.73 -1.19
C GLN A 174 21.95 4.15 -2.50
N TYR A 175 21.44 4.64 -3.63
CA TYR A 175 21.85 4.15 -4.95
C TYR A 175 23.17 4.81 -5.39
N GLU A 176 24.01 4.04 -6.06
CA GLU A 176 25.32 4.50 -6.57
C GLU A 176 25.21 5.43 -7.81
N ASP A 177 24.01 5.59 -8.37
CA ASP A 177 23.79 6.09 -9.73
C ASP A 177 22.90 7.35 -9.76
N SER A 178 23.49 8.48 -9.40
CA SER A 178 22.90 9.84 -9.60
C SER A 178 23.21 10.42 -10.98
N GLY A 179 24.03 9.74 -11.78
CA GLY A 179 24.52 10.21 -13.09
C GLY A 179 25.54 11.37 -13.06
N ASP A 180 25.59 12.15 -11.98
CA ASP A 180 26.42 13.37 -11.83
C ASP A 180 27.65 13.20 -10.92
N GLY A 181 27.84 12.01 -10.33
CA GLY A 181 28.92 11.72 -9.38
C GLY A 181 28.63 12.12 -7.93
N SER A 182 27.45 12.68 -7.63
CA SER A 182 26.95 12.82 -6.27
C SER A 182 26.43 11.49 -5.72
N ALA A 183 26.53 11.27 -4.41
CA ALA A 183 25.89 10.13 -3.78
C ALA A 183 24.37 10.39 -3.71
N GLY A 184 23.56 9.48 -4.25
CA GLY A 184 22.12 9.70 -4.42
C GLY A 184 21.39 9.91 -3.09
N GLU A 185 20.16 10.43 -3.14
CA GLU A 185 19.35 10.60 -1.93
C GLU A 185 19.04 9.24 -1.27
N LYS A 186 19.00 9.24 0.06
CA LYS A 186 18.67 8.05 0.87
C LYS A 186 17.19 7.72 0.78
N LEU A 187 16.87 6.58 0.18
CA LEU A 187 15.50 6.08 0.09
C LEU A 187 15.16 5.20 1.29
N TYR A 188 14.35 5.75 2.20
CA TYR A 188 13.75 5.03 3.32
C TYR A 188 12.53 4.23 2.88
N THR A 189 12.47 2.96 3.26
CA THR A 189 11.42 2.00 2.84
C THR A 189 10.95 1.13 3.99
N TYR A 190 9.74 0.56 3.88
CA TYR A 190 9.18 -0.33 4.90
C TYR A 190 8.32 -1.47 4.35
N THR A 191 8.10 -2.48 5.18
CA THR A 191 7.18 -3.60 4.98
C THR A 191 6.26 -3.76 6.19
N ILE A 192 5.02 -4.23 5.96
CA ILE A 192 4.07 -4.57 7.02
C ILE A 192 4.26 -6.04 7.39
N ILE A 193 4.32 -6.37 8.68
CA ILE A 193 4.32 -7.77 9.13
C ILE A 193 2.88 -8.27 9.18
N THR A 194 2.68 -9.47 8.64
CA THR A 194 1.40 -10.18 8.63
C THR A 194 1.48 -11.45 9.45
N THR A 195 0.35 -11.83 10.04
CA THR A 195 0.12 -13.06 10.78
C THR A 195 -1.21 -13.68 10.31
N ASP A 196 -1.62 -14.79 10.91
CA ASP A 196 -2.89 -15.44 10.61
C ASP A 196 -4.09 -14.57 11.00
N SER A 197 -5.19 -14.67 10.25
CA SER A 197 -6.41 -13.93 10.60
C SER A 197 -7.04 -14.44 11.90
N ASN A 198 -7.44 -13.49 12.76
CA ASN A 198 -8.27 -13.78 13.91
C ASN A 198 -9.69 -14.25 13.48
N LYS A 199 -10.51 -14.67 14.46
CA LYS A 199 -11.88 -15.17 14.21
C LYS A 199 -12.76 -14.14 13.46
N GLN A 200 -12.56 -12.85 13.73
CA GLN A 200 -13.36 -11.76 13.15
C GLN A 200 -13.09 -11.59 11.64
N LEU A 201 -11.86 -11.86 11.18
CA LEU A 201 -11.44 -11.65 9.78
C LEU A 201 -11.32 -12.93 8.95
N LYS A 202 -11.46 -14.11 9.56
CA LYS A 202 -11.23 -15.41 8.89
C LYS A 202 -12.17 -15.67 7.70
N PHE A 203 -13.33 -15.02 7.65
CA PHE A 203 -14.23 -15.08 6.49
C PHE A 203 -13.73 -14.25 5.28
N LEU A 204 -12.86 -13.28 5.52
CA LEU A 204 -12.43 -12.26 4.56
C LEU A 204 -11.09 -12.64 3.91
N HIS A 205 -10.10 -13.04 4.71
CA HIS A 205 -8.79 -13.53 4.26
C HIS A 205 -8.17 -14.44 5.34
N ASP A 206 -7.23 -15.30 4.96
CA ASP A 206 -6.45 -16.15 5.89
C ASP A 206 -5.36 -15.40 6.69
N ARG A 207 -5.04 -14.15 6.33
CA ARG A 207 -3.92 -13.37 6.88
C ARG A 207 -4.33 -11.92 7.13
N MET A 208 -3.87 -11.35 8.24
CA MET A 208 -4.05 -9.95 8.63
C MET A 208 -2.71 -9.29 9.00
N PRO A 209 -2.61 -7.94 9.03
CA PRO A 209 -1.48 -7.26 9.66
C PRO A 209 -1.36 -7.64 11.15
N VAL A 210 -0.13 -7.71 11.67
CA VAL A 210 0.11 -7.71 13.12
C VAL A 210 -0.20 -6.31 13.63
N ILE A 211 -1.24 -6.16 14.44
CA ILE A 211 -1.64 -4.87 15.06
C ILE A 211 -1.13 -4.90 16.50
N LEU A 212 -0.30 -3.93 16.88
CA LEU A 212 0.17 -3.74 18.25
C LEU A 212 -0.64 -2.64 18.94
N GLU A 213 -0.80 -2.76 20.25
CA GLU A 213 -1.61 -1.86 21.07
C GLU A 213 -0.75 -0.74 21.66
N PRO A 214 -1.09 0.54 21.46
CA PRO A 214 -0.46 1.67 22.16
C PRO A 214 -0.46 1.51 23.68
N ASP A 215 0.50 2.17 24.34
CA ASP A 215 0.79 2.08 25.78
C ASP A 215 1.02 0.66 26.37
N THR A 216 1.18 -0.38 25.53
CA THR A 216 1.47 -1.75 26.02
C THR A 216 2.95 -2.09 26.02
N GLU A 217 3.34 -3.01 26.92
CA GLU A 217 4.67 -3.61 26.93
C GLU A 217 5.04 -4.25 25.58
N ALA A 218 4.06 -4.74 24.81
CA ALA A 218 4.31 -5.27 23.47
C ALA A 218 4.92 -4.22 22.53
N ILE A 219 4.43 -2.97 22.53
CA ILE A 219 5.04 -1.91 21.72
C ILE A 219 6.40 -1.49 22.29
N LYS A 220 6.55 -1.40 23.62
CA LYS A 220 7.84 -1.05 24.25
C LYS A 220 8.92 -2.07 23.85
N ILE A 221 8.64 -3.37 23.97
CA ILE A 221 9.52 -4.46 23.54
C ILE A 221 9.77 -4.42 22.02
N TRP A 222 8.73 -4.14 21.22
CA TRP A 222 8.85 -4.09 19.76
C TRP A 222 9.72 -2.93 19.27
N LEU A 223 9.69 -1.77 19.92
CA LEU A 223 10.41 -0.58 19.47
C LEU A 223 11.73 -0.33 20.19
N ASP A 224 11.97 -0.94 21.35
CA ASP A 224 13.20 -0.80 22.14
C ASP A 224 14.46 -1.07 21.28
N PRO A 225 15.31 -0.05 21.06
CA PRO A 225 16.55 -0.19 20.30
C PRO A 225 17.59 -1.08 20.99
N LYS A 226 17.56 -1.17 22.32
CA LYS A 226 18.49 -2.01 23.11
C LYS A 226 18.30 -3.50 22.77
N ARG A 227 17.11 -3.90 22.29
CA ARG A 227 16.81 -5.24 21.78
C ARG A 227 17.30 -5.42 20.33
N ASN A 228 18.62 -5.51 20.17
CA ASN A 228 19.33 -5.64 18.89
C ASN A 228 19.47 -7.10 18.37
N LYS A 229 18.94 -8.09 19.09
CA LYS A 229 18.89 -9.52 18.70
C LYS A 229 17.44 -9.98 18.54
N TRP A 230 17.17 -10.93 17.63
CA TRP A 230 15.85 -11.53 17.49
C TRP A 230 15.63 -12.58 18.58
N SER A 231 14.55 -12.48 19.34
CA SER A 231 14.26 -13.34 20.48
C SER A 231 12.90 -14.04 20.33
N LYS A 232 12.68 -15.12 21.10
CA LYS A 232 11.36 -15.77 21.19
C LYS A 232 10.27 -14.81 21.67
N GLU A 233 10.64 -13.87 22.53
CA GLU A 233 9.76 -12.80 23.03
C GLU A 233 9.30 -11.88 21.89
N LEU A 234 10.23 -11.34 21.08
CA LEU A 234 9.90 -10.54 19.88
C LEU A 234 9.03 -11.33 18.89
N GLN A 235 9.34 -12.60 18.65
CA GLN A 235 8.53 -13.47 17.79
C GLN A 235 7.10 -13.67 18.36
N SER A 236 6.95 -13.77 19.69
CA SER A 236 5.65 -13.99 20.34
C SER A 236 4.69 -12.80 20.27
N LEU A 237 5.20 -11.60 19.97
CA LEU A 237 4.39 -10.41 19.70
C LEU A 237 3.68 -10.48 18.34
N LEU A 238 4.18 -11.30 17.41
CA LEU A 238 3.65 -11.42 16.05
C LEU A 238 2.45 -12.37 15.98
N LYS A 239 1.39 -12.02 16.72
CA LYS A 239 0.16 -12.82 16.86
C LYS A 239 -1.07 -12.08 16.30
N PRO A 240 -2.17 -12.79 15.97
CA PRO A 240 -3.39 -12.16 15.51
C PRO A 240 -3.95 -11.17 16.54
N PHE A 241 -4.53 -10.06 16.09
CA PHE A 241 -5.07 -9.04 17.00
C PHE A 241 -6.21 -9.59 17.86
N GLU A 242 -6.11 -9.40 19.17
CA GLU A 242 -7.04 -9.93 20.18
C GLU A 242 -8.19 -8.98 20.49
N GLY A 243 -8.04 -7.68 20.21
CA GLY A 243 -9.07 -6.67 20.40
C GLY A 243 -10.19 -6.69 19.34
N GLU A 244 -11.18 -5.83 19.54
CA GLU A 244 -12.37 -5.73 18.70
C GLU A 244 -12.11 -4.91 17.41
N LEU A 245 -12.53 -5.46 16.27
CA LEU A 245 -12.44 -4.83 14.95
C LEU A 245 -13.84 -4.61 14.37
N GLU A 246 -14.00 -3.52 13.64
CA GLU A 246 -15.12 -3.34 12.72
C GLU A 246 -14.66 -3.70 11.31
N CYS A 247 -15.47 -4.49 10.61
CA CYS A 247 -15.22 -4.91 9.23
C CYS A 247 -16.52 -4.81 8.43
N TYR A 248 -16.53 -3.96 7.41
CA TYR A 248 -17.73 -3.67 6.63
C TYR A 248 -17.42 -3.43 5.14
N PRO A 249 -18.35 -3.77 4.22
CA PRO A 249 -18.18 -3.53 2.79
C PRO A 249 -18.15 -2.03 2.47
N VAL A 250 -17.26 -1.65 1.55
CA VAL A 250 -17.06 -0.25 1.09
C VAL A 250 -17.16 -0.14 -0.44
N SER A 251 -17.03 1.08 -0.98
CA SER A 251 -17.17 1.33 -2.41
C SER A 251 -16.18 0.51 -3.26
N LYS A 252 -16.67 -0.13 -4.33
CA LYS A 252 -15.83 -0.87 -5.31
C LYS A 252 -14.78 0.03 -5.98
N GLU A 253 -14.98 1.34 -6.01
CA GLU A 253 -14.06 2.32 -6.60
C GLU A 253 -12.69 2.42 -5.90
N VAL A 254 -12.57 1.97 -4.64
CA VAL A 254 -11.26 1.88 -3.95
C VAL A 254 -10.31 0.91 -4.65
N GLY A 255 -10.83 -0.07 -5.40
CA GLY A 255 -10.02 -1.02 -6.17
C GLY A 255 -9.11 -0.36 -7.21
N LYS A 256 -9.55 0.77 -7.78
CA LYS A 256 -8.77 1.55 -8.76
C LYS A 256 -7.70 2.35 -8.02
N VAL A 257 -6.42 2.05 -8.31
CA VAL A 257 -5.28 2.79 -7.75
C VAL A 257 -5.30 4.23 -8.29
N GLY A 258 -5.01 5.20 -7.43
CA GLY A 258 -5.02 6.63 -7.77
C GLY A 258 -6.29 7.37 -7.36
N ASN A 259 -7.45 6.69 -7.30
CA ASN A 259 -8.67 7.27 -6.73
C ASN A 259 -8.48 7.58 -5.24
N ASN A 260 -8.96 8.72 -4.77
CA ASN A 260 -8.92 9.12 -3.36
C ASN A 260 -10.25 9.79 -2.97
N SER A 261 -10.95 9.27 -1.95
CA SER A 261 -12.18 9.87 -1.41
C SER A 261 -12.39 9.46 0.05
N PRO A 262 -12.85 10.37 0.94
CA PRO A 262 -13.25 10.00 2.30
C PRO A 262 -14.37 8.95 2.31
N ASP A 263 -15.21 8.90 1.26
CA ASP A 263 -16.30 7.91 1.14
C ASP A 263 -15.79 6.46 1.07
N PHE A 264 -14.48 6.23 0.86
CA PHE A 264 -13.90 4.88 0.79
C PHE A 264 -13.80 4.17 2.14
N ILE A 265 -13.78 4.91 3.26
CA ILE A 265 -13.80 4.33 4.61
C ILE A 265 -15.22 4.28 5.23
N ILE A 266 -16.24 4.72 4.48
CA ILE A 266 -17.64 4.75 4.90
C ILE A 266 -18.37 3.47 4.42
N PRO A 267 -19.16 2.78 5.27
CA PRO A 267 -19.95 1.61 4.86
C PRO A 267 -20.88 1.91 3.67
N VAL A 268 -21.07 0.94 2.76
CA VAL A 268 -21.98 1.11 1.59
C VAL A 268 -23.45 1.30 1.96
N ASP A 269 -23.84 0.83 3.14
CA ASP A 269 -25.18 0.90 3.72
C ASP A 269 -25.36 2.06 4.71
N SER A 270 -24.30 2.82 5.04
CA SER A 270 -24.39 4.02 5.86
C SER A 270 -25.13 5.15 5.14
N LYS A 271 -25.93 5.92 5.88
CA LYS A 271 -26.60 7.14 5.36
C LYS A 271 -25.59 8.23 4.94
N GLU A 272 -24.39 8.21 5.51
CA GLU A 272 -23.30 9.14 5.18
C GLU A 272 -22.74 8.89 3.77
N ASN A 273 -22.91 7.68 3.24
CA ASN A 273 -22.48 7.35 1.90
C ASN A 273 -23.43 7.98 0.87
N LYS A 274 -22.95 8.97 0.14
CA LYS A 274 -23.72 9.71 -0.88
C LYS A 274 -24.24 8.81 -2.02
N ASN A 275 -23.62 7.65 -2.22
CA ASN A 275 -24.02 6.66 -3.23
C ASN A 275 -24.95 5.56 -2.68
N ASN A 276 -25.36 5.61 -1.41
CA ASN A 276 -26.25 4.63 -0.82
C ASN A 276 -27.64 4.68 -1.47
N ILE A 277 -28.12 3.53 -1.97
CA ILE A 277 -29.41 3.41 -2.66
C ILE A 277 -30.60 3.83 -1.77
N ALA A 278 -30.49 3.69 -0.44
CA ALA A 278 -31.50 4.16 0.51
C ALA A 278 -31.67 5.69 0.48
N ASN A 279 -30.60 6.45 0.20
CA ASN A 279 -30.66 7.90 0.07
C ASN A 279 -31.40 8.33 -1.22
N PHE A 280 -31.25 7.56 -2.32
CA PHE A 280 -32.02 7.77 -3.54
C PHE A 280 -33.53 7.53 -3.33
N PHE A 281 -33.91 6.44 -2.66
CA PHE A 281 -35.32 6.15 -2.38
C PHE A 281 -35.94 7.04 -1.28
N GLY A 282 -35.14 7.55 -0.35
CA GLY A 282 -35.58 8.50 0.68
C GLY A 282 -36.08 9.82 0.08
N ASN A 283 -35.30 10.41 -0.84
CA ASN A 283 -35.66 11.67 -1.50
C ASN A 283 -36.90 11.54 -2.41
N ALA A 284 -37.16 10.35 -2.98
CA ALA A 284 -38.39 10.09 -3.73
C ALA A 284 -39.65 10.17 -2.85
N LYS A 285 -39.58 9.69 -1.59
CA LYS A 285 -40.68 9.84 -0.62
C LYS A 285 -40.84 11.28 -0.11
N ALA A 286 -39.76 12.06 -0.03
CA ALA A 286 -39.83 13.48 0.33
C ALA A 286 -40.59 14.29 -0.74
N LYS A 287 -40.22 14.16 -2.02
CA LYS A 287 -40.93 14.83 -3.13
C LYS A 287 -42.42 14.48 -3.20
N LYS A 288 -42.78 13.22 -2.92
CA LYS A 288 -44.19 12.78 -2.89
C LYS A 288 -44.99 13.32 -1.69
N LYS A 289 -44.31 13.89 -0.68
CA LYS A 289 -44.94 14.53 0.49
C LYS A 289 -45.12 16.04 0.32
N GLU A 290 -44.31 16.68 -0.50
CA GLU A 290 -44.50 18.09 -0.90
C GLU A 290 -45.64 18.24 -1.91
N SER A 291 -45.75 17.33 -2.89
CA SER A 291 -46.84 17.32 -3.89
C SER A 291 -48.24 16.95 -3.35
N MET A 292 -48.42 16.91 -2.03
CA MET A 292 -49.68 16.61 -1.34
C MET A 292 -50.08 17.71 -0.34
N LYS A 293 -49.42 18.88 -0.38
CA LYS A 293 -49.59 19.95 0.61
C LYS A 293 -50.18 21.27 0.10
N GLU A 294 -50.69 21.30 -1.13
CA GLU A 294 -51.45 22.43 -1.69
C GLU A 294 -52.82 21.99 -2.21
N ASN A 295 -53.80 21.89 -1.30
CA ASN A 295 -55.13 22.49 -1.46
C ASN A 295 -55.97 22.25 -0.18
N PRO A 296 -56.55 23.29 0.44
CA PRO A 296 -57.59 23.13 1.44
C PRO A 296 -59.00 23.14 0.82
N GLU A 297 -59.99 22.73 1.62
CA GLU A 297 -61.46 22.83 1.42
C GLU A 297 -62.17 21.72 0.61
N GLY A 298 -63.15 21.08 1.26
CA GLY A 298 -64.09 20.13 0.67
C GLY A 298 -64.53 19.01 1.62
N LYS A 299 -65.79 19.03 2.09
CA LYS A 299 -66.46 17.93 2.83
C LYS A 299 -66.56 16.67 1.93
N VAL A 300 -66.79 15.43 2.38
CA VAL A 300 -67.79 14.90 3.33
C VAL A 300 -67.31 13.55 3.91
N GLU A 301 -67.75 13.15 5.12
CA GLU A 301 -67.58 11.78 5.64
C GLU A 301 -68.46 10.78 4.89
N GLU A 302 -67.91 9.64 4.45
CA GLU A 302 -68.72 8.44 4.23
C GLU A 302 -67.95 7.19 4.66
N THR A 303 -68.52 6.46 5.63
CA THR A 303 -67.95 5.22 6.15
C THR A 303 -68.36 4.04 5.27
N ARG A 304 -67.40 3.36 4.65
CA ARG A 304 -67.64 2.02 4.08
C ARG A 304 -66.42 1.12 4.16
N SER A 305 -66.59 -0.04 4.78
CA SER A 305 -65.62 -1.12 4.80
C SER A 305 -65.68 -1.97 3.53
N THR A 306 -64.51 -2.43 3.08
CA THR A 306 -64.30 -3.54 2.13
C THR A 306 -62.97 -4.19 2.56
N ILE A 307 -63.02 -5.30 3.30
CA ILE A 307 -63.05 -6.70 2.80
C ILE A 307 -61.77 -7.04 2.02
N ASP A 308 -60.92 -7.85 2.65
CA ASP A 308 -59.79 -8.51 2.01
C ASP A 308 -60.29 -9.45 0.92
N HIS A 309 -59.70 -9.36 -0.27
CA HIS A 309 -59.90 -10.34 -1.34
C HIS A 309 -58.55 -10.92 -1.72
N GLU A 310 -58.27 -12.15 -1.27
CA GLU A 310 -57.29 -12.99 -1.94
C GLU A 310 -57.76 -13.20 -3.38
N SER A 311 -56.87 -12.93 -4.33
CA SER A 311 -57.00 -13.32 -5.72
C SER A 311 -55.62 -13.61 -6.29
N THR A 312 -55.27 -14.89 -6.26
CA THR A 312 -54.28 -15.45 -7.16
C THR A 312 -54.86 -15.45 -8.56
N GLU A 313 -54.16 -14.91 -9.55
CA GLU A 313 -54.12 -15.55 -10.88
C GLU A 313 -52.93 -15.05 -11.72
N ASP A 314 -52.18 -16.04 -12.22
CA ASP A 314 -51.09 -15.90 -13.18
C ASP A 314 -51.63 -15.65 -14.60
N ASN A 315 -50.72 -15.34 -15.53
CA ASN A 315 -50.90 -15.27 -16.99
C ASN A 315 -51.42 -13.94 -17.59
N ALA A 316 -50.50 -13.00 -17.79
CA ALA A 316 -50.61 -11.99 -18.84
C ALA A 316 -49.95 -12.51 -20.15
N PRO A 317 -50.67 -12.70 -21.26
CA PRO A 317 -50.07 -13.11 -22.53
C PRO A 317 -49.21 -12.02 -23.18
N LEU A 318 -48.09 -12.40 -23.79
CA LEU A 318 -47.27 -11.50 -24.61
C LEU A 318 -47.99 -11.15 -25.93
N PRO A 319 -47.92 -9.90 -26.42
CA PRO A 319 -48.50 -9.51 -27.70
C PRO A 319 -47.68 -10.08 -28.88
N VAL A 320 -48.37 -10.77 -29.79
CA VAL A 320 -47.84 -11.23 -31.08
C VAL A 320 -48.11 -10.15 -32.15
N PRO A 321 -47.16 -9.83 -33.05
CA PRO A 321 -47.36 -8.78 -34.05
C PRO A 321 -48.17 -9.24 -35.27
N GLU A 322 -48.95 -8.33 -35.86
CA GLU A 322 -49.68 -8.55 -37.12
C GLU A 322 -49.04 -7.84 -38.34
N PRO A 323 -49.36 -8.26 -39.59
CA PRO A 323 -48.42 -8.16 -40.72
C PRO A 323 -48.68 -7.03 -41.75
N VAL A 324 -47.75 -6.96 -42.71
CA VAL A 324 -47.54 -5.89 -43.70
C VAL A 324 -48.26 -6.13 -45.04
N LEU A 325 -48.79 -5.06 -45.65
CA LEU A 325 -49.04 -4.89 -47.10
C LEU A 325 -48.99 -3.37 -47.42
N GLY A 326 -48.37 -2.83 -48.46
CA GLY A 326 -47.47 -3.24 -49.57
C GLY A 326 -47.11 -1.95 -50.35
N LYS A 327 -46.02 -1.78 -51.11
CA LYS A 327 -45.46 -2.52 -52.27
C LYS A 327 -44.01 -2.01 -52.52
N LYS A 328 -43.04 -2.87 -52.89
CA LYS A 328 -42.42 -3.04 -54.24
C LYS A 328 -42.10 -1.73 -55.00
N HIS A 329 -40.97 -1.54 -55.68
CA HIS A 329 -39.71 -2.27 -56.02
C HIS A 329 -38.64 -1.15 -56.27
N THR A 330 -37.32 -1.31 -56.39
CA THR A 330 -36.49 -2.33 -57.07
C THR A 330 -35.08 -2.34 -56.46
N LEU A 331 -34.32 -3.40 -56.71
CA LEU A 331 -32.89 -3.51 -56.40
C LEU A 331 -32.04 -2.81 -57.49
N GLU A 332 -30.82 -2.39 -57.14
CA GLU A 332 -29.59 -2.86 -57.80
C GLU A 332 -28.37 -2.59 -56.90
N GLU A 333 -27.41 -3.51 -56.97
CA GLU A 333 -26.12 -3.46 -56.24
C GLU A 333 -25.08 -2.83 -57.17
N ASP A 334 -24.10 -2.09 -56.62
CA ASP A 334 -22.72 -2.27 -57.10
C ASP A 334 -21.69 -1.87 -56.05
N ASP A 335 -20.54 -2.54 -56.12
CA ASP A 335 -19.41 -2.44 -55.21
C ASP A 335 -18.35 -1.51 -55.84
N THR A 336 -17.77 -0.57 -55.10
CA THR A 336 -16.34 -0.14 -55.24
C THR A 336 -15.96 1.05 -54.35
N GLN A 337 -14.87 0.89 -53.60
CA GLN A 337 -13.94 2.00 -53.32
C GLN A 337 -12.88 2.07 -54.45
N PRO A 338 -12.23 3.23 -54.69
CA PRO A 338 -10.93 3.42 -54.03
C PRO A 338 -10.60 4.87 -53.60
N ASP A 339 -9.50 5.00 -52.86
CA ASP A 339 -8.90 6.25 -52.36
C ASP A 339 -8.59 7.33 -53.42
N ALA A 340 -8.65 8.61 -53.03
CA ALA A 340 -7.47 9.44 -52.71
C ALA A 340 -7.66 10.96 -52.95
N LYS A 341 -6.90 11.78 -52.19
CA LYS A 341 -6.62 13.24 -52.39
C LYS A 341 -7.83 14.19 -52.18
N GLN A 342 -7.67 15.46 -51.79
CA GLN A 342 -6.54 16.24 -51.23
C GLN A 342 -7.09 17.50 -50.52
N GLN A 343 -6.27 18.11 -49.65
CA GLN A 343 -6.19 19.57 -49.35
C GLN A 343 -7.50 20.38 -49.16
N LYS A 344 -7.86 20.84 -47.95
CA LYS A 344 -7.21 21.90 -47.15
C LYS A 344 -7.19 23.29 -47.82
N LEU A 345 -8.11 24.17 -47.44
CA LEU A 345 -8.03 25.65 -47.28
C LEU A 345 -9.41 26.14 -46.76
N SER A 346 -9.61 27.22 -45.97
CA SER A 346 -8.72 27.95 -45.06
C SER A 346 -9.46 29.11 -44.35
N SER A 347 -9.02 29.46 -43.13
CA SER A 347 -8.90 30.87 -42.64
C SER A 347 -10.19 31.67 -42.28
N PRO A 348 -10.07 32.83 -41.58
CA PRO A 348 -9.11 33.19 -40.51
C PRO A 348 -9.68 34.04 -39.34
N GLY A 349 -8.88 34.17 -38.27
CA GLY A 349 -8.96 35.26 -37.27
C GLY A 349 -7.83 35.17 -36.24
N LYS A 350 -6.61 35.65 -36.53
CA LYS A 350 -6.03 36.93 -36.04
C LYS A 350 -5.98 37.04 -34.49
N SER A 351 -4.81 36.77 -33.87
CA SER A 351 -3.72 37.73 -33.52
C SER A 351 -3.96 38.43 -32.16
N SER A 352 -2.99 38.73 -31.29
CA SER A 352 -1.51 38.83 -31.40
C SER A 352 -0.80 38.67 -30.03
N SER A 353 0.51 38.41 -30.06
CA SER A 353 1.44 38.38 -28.90
C SER A 353 2.04 39.78 -28.61
N PRO A 354 3.23 39.94 -27.97
CA PRO A 354 3.64 39.62 -26.58
C PRO A 354 4.24 40.86 -25.85
N SER A 355 4.82 40.71 -24.65
CA SER A 355 5.90 41.60 -24.16
C SER A 355 6.82 40.96 -23.10
N LYS A 356 8.09 41.36 -23.13
CA LYS A 356 9.13 41.09 -22.10
C LYS A 356 9.49 42.41 -21.39
N THR A 357 10.05 42.31 -20.19
CA THR A 357 10.90 43.36 -19.58
C THR A 357 12.02 42.73 -18.76
N THR A 358 13.04 43.52 -18.40
CA THR A 358 14.43 43.08 -18.22
C THR A 358 15.00 43.44 -16.83
N GLU A 359 15.99 42.66 -16.38
CA GLU A 359 17.13 43.01 -15.49
C GLU A 359 16.95 43.90 -14.25
N GLU A 360 17.51 43.43 -13.12
CA GLU A 360 18.54 44.21 -12.42
C GLU A 360 19.57 43.32 -11.69
N LYS A 361 20.82 43.80 -11.57
CA LYS A 361 21.93 43.18 -10.81
C LYS A 361 22.30 44.09 -9.65
N ILE A 362 22.58 43.51 -8.48
CA ILE A 362 23.32 44.19 -7.41
C ILE A 362 24.52 43.33 -7.01
N ALA A 363 25.67 43.98 -6.80
CA ALA A 363 26.92 43.34 -6.42
C ALA A 363 27.57 44.04 -5.21
N SER A 364 28.02 43.24 -4.25
CA SER A 364 28.84 43.61 -3.09
C SER A 364 29.40 42.31 -2.49
N SER A 365 30.60 42.22 -1.92
CA SER A 365 31.77 43.11 -1.88
C SER A 365 32.96 42.27 -1.36
N LEU A 366 34.20 42.63 -1.68
CA LEU A 366 35.38 41.83 -1.26
C LEU A 366 35.64 41.86 0.25
N SER A 367 36.10 40.74 0.80
CA SER A 367 37.10 40.74 1.89
C SER A 367 38.19 39.69 1.59
N LYS A 368 39.46 40.12 1.67
CA LYS A 368 40.64 39.28 1.46
C LYS A 368 41.20 38.83 2.81
N THR A 369 41.61 37.57 2.94
CA THR A 369 42.56 37.14 3.97
C THR A 369 43.50 36.04 3.46
N THR A 370 44.75 36.44 3.22
CA THR A 370 46.02 35.70 3.42
C THR A 370 46.05 34.16 3.41
N ALA A 371 46.57 33.63 2.31
CA ALA A 371 47.77 32.77 2.22
C ALA A 371 48.07 31.75 3.35
N GLY A 372 48.08 30.46 2.98
CA GLY A 372 48.79 29.39 3.68
C GLY A 372 49.24 28.30 2.69
N LYS A 373 50.55 28.20 2.41
CA LYS A 373 51.15 27.15 1.55
C LYS A 373 51.62 25.97 2.39
N THR A 374 51.13 24.76 2.09
CA THR A 374 51.73 23.47 2.48
C THR A 374 51.47 22.46 1.35
N VAL A 375 52.36 22.34 0.37
CA VAL A 375 53.42 21.30 0.30
C VAL A 375 52.84 19.87 0.39
N SER A 376 52.63 19.27 -0.78
CA SER A 376 52.41 17.83 -0.95
C SER A 376 53.74 17.10 -1.15
N PRO A 377 53.93 15.89 -0.58
CA PRO A 377 54.94 14.96 -1.03
C PRO A 377 54.31 13.85 -1.89
N GLN A 378 54.65 13.80 -3.19
CA GLN A 378 54.53 12.57 -3.97
C GLN A 378 55.68 11.62 -3.60
N LYS A 379 55.39 10.32 -3.42
CA LYS A 379 56.24 9.23 -3.93
C LYS A 379 55.52 7.88 -3.92
N THR A 380 55.47 7.24 -5.10
CA THR A 380 55.77 5.82 -5.40
C THR A 380 55.34 4.75 -4.37
N THR A 381 54.65 3.65 -4.73
CA THR A 381 54.86 2.78 -5.90
C THR A 381 53.56 2.08 -6.34
N GLY A 382 53.48 1.68 -7.61
CA GLY A 382 52.30 0.95 -8.13
C GLY A 382 52.31 -0.55 -7.85
N ARG A 383 51.13 -1.17 -7.94
CA ARG A 383 50.98 -2.63 -8.06
C ARG A 383 49.75 -2.98 -8.91
N THR A 384 49.98 -3.36 -10.16
CA THR A 384 48.98 -4.01 -11.02
C THR A 384 48.80 -5.49 -10.64
N PRO A 385 47.65 -6.11 -10.94
CA PRO A 385 47.28 -7.40 -10.39
C PRO A 385 48.02 -8.56 -11.06
N ARG A 386 48.32 -9.62 -10.30
CA ARG A 386 48.73 -10.92 -10.85
C ARG A 386 47.62 -11.94 -10.67
N SER A 387 47.04 -12.35 -11.80
CA SER A 387 46.43 -13.66 -11.95
C SER A 387 47.53 -14.74 -12.00
N GLY A 388 47.25 -15.93 -11.49
CA GLY A 388 48.15 -17.08 -11.51
C GLY A 388 47.48 -18.32 -10.91
N THR A 389 47.34 -19.37 -11.72
CA THR A 389 46.52 -20.56 -11.46
C THR A 389 47.31 -21.76 -10.92
N SER A 390 46.61 -22.73 -10.29
CA SER A 390 47.00 -24.15 -10.09
C SER A 390 48.19 -24.41 -9.12
N ASN A 391 48.41 -25.56 -8.46
CA ASN A 391 47.78 -26.90 -8.35
C ASN A 391 48.34 -27.58 -7.05
N ALA A 392 47.92 -28.74 -6.50
CA ALA A 392 46.78 -29.66 -6.66
C ALA A 392 46.73 -30.67 -5.46
N GLY A 393 45.61 -31.40 -5.28
CA GLY A 393 45.47 -32.56 -4.38
C GLY A 393 44.89 -32.24 -2.99
N ALA A 394 43.99 -33.03 -2.39
CA ALA A 394 43.23 -34.22 -2.83
C ALA A 394 42.00 -34.39 -1.88
N THR A 395 41.03 -35.30 -2.02
CA THR A 395 40.83 -36.47 -2.90
C THR A 395 39.31 -36.68 -3.11
N MET A 396 38.85 -37.24 -4.25
CA MET A 396 37.43 -37.60 -4.44
C MET A 396 37.08 -38.98 -3.88
N LYS A 397 35.85 -39.15 -3.36
CA LYS A 397 35.20 -40.45 -3.16
C LYS A 397 33.99 -40.59 -4.08
N THR A 398 33.88 -41.76 -4.71
CA THR A 398 32.93 -42.12 -5.76
C THR A 398 31.52 -42.45 -5.23
N SER A 399 30.50 -42.08 -6.00
CA SER A 399 29.11 -42.52 -5.82
C SER A 399 28.90 -44.00 -6.25
N PRO A 400 28.02 -44.76 -5.59
CA PRO A 400 27.52 -46.03 -6.10
C PRO A 400 26.33 -45.86 -7.07
N ASN A 401 25.93 -46.98 -7.68
CA ASN A 401 25.37 -46.99 -9.03
C ASN A 401 23.83 -46.88 -9.12
N LYS A 402 23.37 -46.59 -10.33
CA LYS A 402 21.98 -46.38 -10.76
C LYS A 402 21.26 -47.71 -11.01
N ASN A 403 20.05 -47.88 -10.45
CA ASN A 403 19.09 -48.86 -10.97
C ASN A 403 18.00 -48.13 -11.77
N THR A 404 17.68 -48.64 -12.95
CA THR A 404 16.69 -48.06 -13.87
C THR A 404 15.81 -49.17 -14.41
N GLU A 405 14.51 -49.12 -14.13
CA GLU A 405 13.52 -49.95 -14.79
C GLU A 405 12.68 -49.16 -15.81
N LYS A 406 12.23 -49.89 -16.83
CA LYS A 406 11.32 -49.45 -17.90
C LYS A 406 9.89 -49.39 -17.30
N GLY A 407 8.93 -48.60 -17.74
CA GLY A 407 8.77 -47.85 -19.00
C GLY A 407 7.41 -48.21 -19.63
N THR A 408 6.59 -47.22 -19.99
CA THR A 408 5.23 -47.33 -20.59
C THR A 408 4.13 -47.83 -19.61
N GLN A 409 2.84 -47.45 -19.69
CA GLN A 409 2.04 -46.77 -20.72
C GLN A 409 1.10 -45.67 -20.15
N ARG A 410 0.53 -44.84 -21.03
CA ARG A 410 -0.78 -44.17 -20.83
C ARG A 410 -1.82 -44.90 -21.68
N ILE A 411 -3.07 -45.05 -21.21
CA ILE A 411 -4.33 -44.68 -21.92
C ILE A 411 -5.60 -45.17 -21.17
N THR A 412 -6.66 -44.43 -21.41
CA THR A 412 -8.03 -44.38 -20.87
C THR A 412 -8.88 -45.66 -20.82
N SER A 413 -9.71 -45.79 -19.78
CA SER A 413 -11.12 -46.28 -19.82
C SER A 413 -11.82 -45.96 -18.47
N PHE A 414 -12.89 -45.16 -18.40
CA PHE A 414 -14.30 -45.32 -18.83
C PHE A 414 -15.23 -45.98 -17.76
N PHE A 415 -16.19 -45.17 -17.29
CA PHE A 415 -17.50 -45.44 -16.64
C PHE A 415 -17.90 -46.81 -16.01
N GLY A 416 -18.58 -46.71 -14.85
CA GLY A 416 -19.50 -47.72 -14.29
C GLY A 416 -18.93 -48.47 -13.07
N LYS A 417 -19.65 -48.68 -11.97
CA LYS A 417 -21.07 -48.44 -11.63
C LYS A 417 -21.20 -47.74 -10.28
#